data_AF-A0A9X0CYN0-F1
#
_entry.id   AF-A0A9X0CYN0-F1
#
_cell.length_a   1.000
_cell.length_b   1.000
_cell.length_c   1.000
_cell.angle_alpha   90.00
_cell.angle_beta   90.00
_cell.angle_gamma   90.00
#
_symmetry.space_group_name_H-M   'P 1'
#
loop_
_entity.id
_entity.type
_entity.pdbx_description
1 polymer ?
#
loop_
_entity_poly.entity_id
_entity_poly.type
_entity_poly.pdbx_seq_one_letter_code
_entity_poly.pdbx_strand_id
1 'polypeptide(L)'
;MPSCIPTALVDESTRTNSVCWLLYLACCIGYTSLEFWIIKFDEEKKACIYDWSEALWKTDVFVWCICLSLLPLGIQVGLYARVVYRLWGQKTQTKEISQRSLMIKRKRLTKTVLLISIINIVLRLPIDVHYFLSTFASDSVTTADWWKPVSFSVSHLMLVLNSAVNPIIYAAKDKTFRQHMWRLLRKGCGRSSRLDAAEDSAYPSDDGDYDDGSSRVKRLH
;
A
#
# COMPACT_ATOMS: atom_id res chain seq x y z
N MET A 1 -3.37 -17.42 -30.90
CA MET A 1 -2.30 -18.02 -30.07
C MET A 1 -2.27 -17.28 -28.74
N PRO A 2 -2.57 -17.92 -27.60
CA PRO A 2 -2.47 -17.26 -26.31
C PRO A 2 -0.99 -17.08 -25.96
N SER A 3 -0.59 -15.84 -25.71
CA SER A 3 0.76 -15.51 -25.24
C SER A 3 0.93 -16.07 -23.82
N CYS A 4 1.42 -17.30 -23.70
CA CYS A 4 1.86 -17.85 -22.42
C CYS A 4 3.08 -17.04 -21.95
N ILE A 5 2.86 -16.14 -21.00
CA ILE A 5 3.96 -15.62 -20.19
C ILE A 5 4.57 -16.85 -19.50
N PRO A 6 5.87 -17.14 -19.63
CA PRO A 6 6.45 -18.33 -19.03
C PRO A 6 6.15 -18.36 -17.54
N THR A 7 5.56 -19.45 -17.06
CA THR A 7 5.24 -19.67 -15.64
C THR A 7 6.47 -19.43 -14.74
N ALA A 8 7.67 -19.75 -15.23
CA ALA A 8 8.94 -19.43 -14.57
C ALA A 8 9.19 -17.92 -14.38
N LEU A 9 8.80 -17.06 -15.33
CA LEU A 9 8.96 -15.60 -15.23
C LEU A 9 7.97 -14.97 -14.23
N VAL A 10 6.78 -15.57 -14.11
CA VAL A 10 5.77 -15.17 -13.12
C VAL A 10 6.21 -15.63 -11.73
N ASP A 11 6.74 -16.85 -11.59
CA ASP A 11 7.24 -17.40 -10.34
C ASP A 11 8.47 -16.63 -9.83
N GLU A 12 9.45 -16.35 -10.71
CA GLU A 12 10.62 -15.52 -10.43
C GLU A 12 10.20 -14.12 -9.95
N SER A 13 9.29 -13.47 -10.68
CA SER A 13 8.78 -12.14 -10.29
C SER A 13 8.03 -12.18 -8.95
N THR A 14 7.31 -13.25 -8.65
CA THR A 14 6.56 -13.40 -7.40
C THR A 14 7.51 -13.65 -6.23
N ARG A 15 8.54 -14.48 -6.43
CA ARG A 15 9.59 -14.77 -5.45
C ARG A 15 10.44 -13.53 -5.14
N THR A 16 10.86 -12.79 -6.16
CA THR A 16 11.60 -11.52 -5.98
C THR A 16 10.76 -10.49 -5.21
N ASN A 17 9.48 -10.36 -5.54
CA ASN A 17 8.58 -9.46 -4.80
C ASN A 17 8.48 -9.89 -3.33
N SER A 18 8.27 -11.17 -3.05
CA SER A 18 8.17 -11.68 -1.68
C SER A 18 9.43 -11.43 -0.85
N VAL A 19 10.62 -11.63 -1.42
CA VAL A 19 11.88 -11.34 -0.73
C VAL A 19 12.03 -9.84 -0.46
N CYS A 20 11.70 -8.97 -1.44
CA CYS A 20 11.69 -7.53 -1.23
C CYS A 20 10.71 -7.09 -0.13
N TRP A 21 9.53 -7.71 -0.07
CA TRP A 21 8.54 -7.45 0.99
C TRP A 21 9.06 -7.88 2.36
N LEU A 22 9.71 -9.04 2.47
CA LEU A 22 10.28 -9.51 3.73
C LEU A 22 11.43 -8.62 4.21
N LEU A 23 12.32 -8.20 3.32
CA LEU A 23 13.41 -7.27 3.64
C LEU A 23 12.89 -5.90 4.07
N TYR A 24 11.87 -5.38 3.37
CA TYR A 24 11.21 -4.13 3.74
C TYR A 24 10.54 -4.25 5.12
N LEU A 25 9.83 -5.34 5.36
CA LEU A 25 9.16 -5.60 6.64
C LEU A 25 10.19 -5.70 7.78
N ALA A 26 11.27 -6.44 7.59
CA ALA A 26 12.33 -6.58 8.59
C ALA A 26 13.00 -5.23 8.90
N CYS A 27 13.25 -4.40 7.88
CA CYS A 27 13.79 -3.06 8.05
C CYS A 27 12.83 -2.14 8.79
N CYS A 28 11.54 -2.17 8.45
CA CYS A 28 10.50 -1.40 9.15
C CYS A 28 10.35 -1.83 10.60
N ILE A 29 10.35 -3.14 10.87
CA ILE A 29 10.26 -3.69 12.23
C ILE A 29 11.50 -3.31 13.03
N GLY A 30 12.70 -3.39 12.45
CA GLY A 30 13.94 -2.99 13.12
C GLY A 30 14.00 -1.50 13.45
N TYR A 31 13.52 -0.65 12.55
CA TYR A 31 13.44 0.78 12.77
C TYR A 31 12.39 1.13 13.83
N THR A 32 11.17 0.57 13.73
CA THR A 32 10.10 0.82 14.69
C THR A 32 10.42 0.24 16.08
N SER A 33 11.07 -0.92 16.15
CA SER A 33 11.48 -1.51 17.43
C SER A 33 12.53 -0.66 18.15
N LEU A 34 13.44 -0.02 17.41
CA LEU A 34 14.39 0.94 17.97
C LEU A 34 13.66 2.14 18.60
N GLU A 35 12.68 2.72 17.89
CA GLU A 35 11.88 3.83 18.42
C GLU A 35 11.09 3.45 19.68
N PHE A 36 10.44 2.28 19.70
CA PHE A 36 9.67 1.81 20.86
C PHE A 36 10.52 1.60 22.11
N TRP A 37 11.76 1.10 21.94
CA TRP A 37 12.68 0.88 23.07
C TRP A 37 13.18 2.18 23.73
N ILE A 38 13.07 3.31 23.04
CA ILE A 38 13.59 4.62 23.47
C ILE A 38 12.49 5.49 24.09
N ILE A 39 11.23 5.05 24.04
CA ILE A 39 10.12 5.74 24.70
C ILE A 39 10.18 5.47 26.21
N LYS A 40 10.32 6.54 26.99
CA LYS A 40 10.24 6.50 28.46
C LYS A 40 9.02 7.28 28.95
N PHE A 41 8.40 6.80 30.00
CA PHE A 41 7.34 7.54 30.69
C PHE A 41 7.99 8.59 31.59
N ASP A 42 7.69 9.86 31.34
CA ASP A 42 8.12 10.99 32.17
C ASP A 42 7.02 11.25 33.22
N GLU A 43 7.35 11.03 34.50
CA GLU A 43 6.42 11.19 35.63
C GLU A 43 6.00 12.65 35.86
N GLU A 44 6.86 13.63 35.54
CA GLU A 44 6.56 15.05 35.70
C GLU A 44 5.57 15.52 34.63
N LYS A 45 5.80 15.11 33.38
CA LYS A 45 4.96 15.50 32.25
C LYS A 45 3.72 14.60 32.07
N LYS A 46 3.64 13.49 32.82
CA LYS A 46 2.63 12.42 32.68
C LYS A 46 2.45 11.98 31.22
N ALA A 47 3.56 11.89 30.49
CA ALA A 47 3.57 11.65 29.05
C ALA A 47 4.71 10.71 28.65
N CYS A 48 4.51 9.96 27.56
CA CYS A 48 5.55 9.16 26.95
C CYS A 48 6.40 10.06 26.03
N ILE A 49 7.69 10.17 26.33
CA ILE A 49 8.64 10.98 25.57
C ILE A 49 9.77 10.11 25.04
N TYR A 50 10.31 10.50 23.88
CA TYR A 50 11.47 9.84 23.30
C TYR A 50 12.74 10.37 23.98
N ASP A 51 13.54 9.49 24.58
CA ASP A 51 14.80 9.83 25.26
C ASP A 51 15.98 9.77 24.27
N TRP A 52 16.05 10.75 23.37
CA TRP A 52 17.15 10.88 22.42
C TRP A 52 18.22 11.85 22.90
N SER A 53 19.49 11.51 22.68
CA SER A 53 20.57 12.52 22.67
C SER A 53 20.35 13.48 21.50
N GLU A 54 20.64 14.78 21.67
CA GLU A 54 20.41 15.81 20.64
C GLU A 54 21.01 15.46 19.27
N ALA A 55 22.20 14.85 19.25
CA ALA A 55 22.86 14.45 18.01
C ALA A 55 22.13 13.31 17.30
N LEU A 56 21.61 12.34 18.05
CA LEU A 56 20.86 11.22 17.50
C LEU A 56 19.49 11.67 17.00
N TRP A 57 18.81 12.55 17.74
CA TRP A 57 17.55 13.16 17.31
C TRP A 57 17.70 13.91 15.97
N LYS A 58 18.72 14.77 15.85
CA LYS A 58 19.01 15.49 14.60
C LYS A 58 19.30 14.54 13.44
N THR A 59 20.05 13.47 13.71
CA THR A 59 20.39 12.47 12.70
C THR A 59 19.16 11.70 12.25
N ASP A 60 18.31 11.29 13.20
CA ASP A 60 17.08 10.56 12.93
C ASP A 60 16.11 11.39 12.07
N VAL A 61 15.81 12.62 12.48
CA VAL A 61 14.95 13.54 11.71
C VAL A 61 15.50 13.79 10.31
N PHE A 62 16.82 13.92 10.16
CA PHE A 62 17.46 14.09 8.84
C PHE A 62 17.32 12.84 7.96
N VAL A 63 17.62 11.66 8.50
CA VAL A 63 17.51 10.39 7.77
C VAL A 63 16.05 10.13 7.37
N TRP A 64 15.10 10.37 8.26
CA TRP A 64 13.68 10.20 7.99
C TRP A 64 13.18 11.16 6.89
N CYS A 65 13.47 12.46 7.02
CA CYS A 65 13.02 13.45 6.03
C CYS A 65 13.67 13.25 4.65
N ILE A 66 14.98 13.00 4.59
CA ILE A 66 15.71 12.94 3.33
C ILE A 66 15.63 11.53 2.71
N CYS A 67 16.05 10.51 3.46
CA CYS A 67 16.20 9.17 2.91
C CYS A 67 14.87 8.43 2.78
N LEU A 68 13.93 8.65 3.72
CA LEU A 68 12.67 7.92 3.78
C LEU A 68 11.46 8.71 3.25
N SER A 69 11.55 10.04 3.15
CA SER A 69 10.50 10.87 2.52
C SER A 69 10.89 11.40 1.13
N LEU A 70 12.02 12.12 0.97
CA LEU A 70 12.38 12.74 -0.31
C LEU A 70 12.87 11.78 -1.41
N LEU A 71 13.68 10.78 -1.08
CA LEU A 71 14.14 9.82 -2.09
C LEU A 71 12.99 9.00 -2.71
N PRO A 72 12.04 8.44 -1.93
CA PRO A 72 10.90 7.73 -2.49
C PRO A 72 10.01 8.62 -3.36
N LEU A 73 9.86 9.89 -2.98
CA LEU A 73 9.17 10.91 -3.78
C LEU A 73 9.80 11.09 -5.16
N GLY A 74 11.12 11.31 -5.19
CA GLY A 74 11.87 11.49 -6.44
C GLY A 74 11.75 10.27 -7.36
N ILE A 75 11.85 9.06 -6.79
CA ILE A 75 11.68 7.81 -7.54
C ILE A 75 10.26 7.70 -8.12
N GLN A 76 9.23 7.99 -7.33
CA GLN A 76 7.84 7.94 -7.78
C GLN A 76 7.57 8.92 -8.93
N VAL A 77 8.07 10.16 -8.82
CA VAL A 77 7.94 11.19 -9.87
C VAL A 77 8.70 10.76 -11.13
N GLY A 78 9.92 10.26 -10.99
CA GLY A 78 10.73 9.80 -12.12
C GLY A 78 10.12 8.62 -12.88
N LEU A 79 9.62 7.62 -12.14
CA LEU A 79 8.89 6.49 -12.73
C LEU A 79 7.62 6.94 -13.45
N TYR A 80 6.87 7.89 -12.87
CA TYR A 80 5.68 8.43 -13.49
C TYR A 80 5.99 9.20 -14.76
N ALA A 81 6.98 10.09 -14.72
CA ALA A 81 7.46 10.82 -15.88
C ALA A 81 7.80 9.82 -17.00
N ARG A 82 8.56 8.76 -16.70
CA ARG A 82 8.87 7.69 -17.66
C ARG A 82 7.62 7.00 -18.22
N VAL A 83 6.62 6.69 -17.39
CA VAL A 83 5.35 6.09 -17.83
C VAL A 83 4.60 7.04 -18.78
N VAL A 84 4.49 8.32 -18.44
CA VAL A 84 3.83 9.34 -19.28
C VAL A 84 4.58 9.54 -20.59
N TYR A 85 5.90 9.65 -20.56
CA TYR A 85 6.73 9.79 -21.76
C TYR A 85 6.59 8.58 -22.69
N ARG A 86 6.62 7.36 -22.14
CA ARG A 86 6.38 6.14 -22.93
C ARG A 86 4.98 6.12 -23.52
N LEU A 87 3.96 6.57 -22.79
CA LEU A 87 2.59 6.70 -23.27
C LEU A 87 2.43 7.71 -24.41
N TRP A 88 3.17 8.82 -24.36
CA TRP A 88 3.13 9.83 -25.42
C TRP A 88 3.84 9.33 -26.69
N GLY A 89 4.94 8.60 -26.54
CA GLY A 89 5.69 8.02 -27.66
C GLY A 89 5.06 6.75 -28.28
N GLN A 90 4.19 6.04 -27.57
CA GLN A 90 3.65 4.74 -28.01
C GLN A 90 2.24 4.81 -28.62
N LYS A 91 1.72 6.01 -28.94
CA LYS A 91 0.45 6.17 -29.68
C LYS A 91 0.43 5.46 -31.05
N THR A 92 1.54 4.91 -31.52
CA THR A 92 1.70 4.48 -32.92
C THR A 92 2.02 3.00 -33.14
N GLN A 93 2.22 2.13 -32.13
CA GLN A 93 2.76 0.79 -32.42
C GLN A 93 2.45 -0.33 -31.40
N THR A 94 1.18 -0.70 -31.19
CA THR A 94 0.85 -1.97 -30.50
C THR A 94 -0.18 -2.74 -31.31
N LYS A 95 0.29 -3.73 -32.08
CA LYS A 95 -0.51 -4.52 -33.02
C LYS A 95 -1.31 -5.66 -32.37
N GLU A 96 -1.04 -6.01 -31.11
CA GLU A 96 -1.76 -7.09 -30.41
C GLU A 96 -2.71 -6.60 -29.30
N ILE A 97 -3.97 -7.03 -29.38
CA ILE A 97 -5.05 -6.73 -28.42
C ILE A 97 -4.72 -7.25 -27.01
N SER A 98 -4.05 -8.40 -26.91
CA SER A 98 -3.65 -9.02 -25.64
C SER A 98 -2.65 -8.14 -24.86
N GLN A 99 -1.57 -7.72 -25.51
CA GLN A 99 -0.55 -6.82 -24.92
C GLN A 99 -1.14 -5.46 -24.52
N ARG A 100 -2.05 -4.93 -25.34
CA ARG A 100 -2.76 -3.68 -25.04
C ARG A 100 -3.61 -3.79 -23.76
N SER A 101 -4.31 -4.91 -23.56
CA SER A 101 -5.12 -5.14 -22.37
C SER A 101 -4.29 -5.21 -21.07
N LEU A 102 -3.13 -5.89 -21.12
CA LEU A 102 -2.20 -6.00 -20.00
C LEU A 102 -1.58 -4.64 -19.65
N MET A 103 -1.20 -3.84 -20.64
CA MET A 103 -0.69 -2.48 -20.44
C MET A 103 -1.74 -1.56 -19.79
N ILE A 104 -3.00 -1.63 -20.22
CA ILE A 104 -4.10 -0.86 -19.61
C ILE A 104 -4.30 -1.25 -18.15
N LYS A 105 -4.27 -2.56 -17.82
CA LYS A 105 -4.38 -3.04 -16.44
C LYS A 105 -3.22 -2.53 -15.57
N ARG A 106 -1.97 -2.72 -16.02
CA ARG A 106 -0.78 -2.23 -15.30
C ARG A 106 -0.84 -0.72 -15.08
N LYS A 107 -1.26 0.05 -16.09
CA LYS A 107 -1.46 1.50 -15.98
C LYS A 107 -2.48 1.89 -14.91
N ARG A 108 -3.62 1.19 -14.84
CA ARG A 108 -4.65 1.45 -13.82
C ARG A 108 -4.10 1.20 -12.42
N LEU A 109 -3.33 0.12 -12.23
CA LEU A 109 -2.66 -0.19 -10.98
C LEU A 109 -1.65 0.90 -10.62
N THR A 110 -0.72 1.25 -11.52
CA THR A 110 0.27 2.31 -11.28
C THR A 110 -0.38 3.66 -10.98
N LYS A 111 -1.47 4.03 -11.67
CA LYS A 111 -2.23 5.27 -11.38
C LYS A 111 -2.87 5.25 -10.00
N THR A 112 -3.34 4.10 -9.53
CA THR A 112 -3.93 3.96 -8.19
C THR A 112 -2.85 3.99 -7.12
N VAL A 113 -1.74 3.26 -7.30
CA VAL A 113 -0.58 3.32 -6.39
C VAL A 113 -0.08 4.76 -6.27
N LEU A 114 0.04 5.49 -7.38
CA LEU A 114 0.44 6.89 -7.38
C LEU A 114 -0.53 7.78 -6.58
N LEU A 115 -1.84 7.61 -6.76
CA LEU A 115 -2.83 8.38 -6.02
C LEU A 115 -2.71 8.16 -4.51
N ILE A 116 -2.55 6.89 -4.11
CA ILE A 116 -2.33 6.52 -2.71
C ILE A 116 -1.04 7.16 -2.21
N SER A 117 0.05 7.07 -2.97
CA SER A 117 1.32 7.69 -2.61
C SER A 117 1.17 9.19 -2.40
N ILE A 118 0.57 9.93 -3.34
CA ILE A 118 0.38 11.39 -3.23
C ILE A 118 -0.39 11.76 -1.97
N ILE A 119 -1.49 11.06 -1.70
CA ILE A 119 -2.30 11.36 -0.51
C ILE A 119 -1.51 11.02 0.76
N ASN A 120 -0.77 9.91 0.74
CA ASN A 120 0.10 9.53 1.84
C ASN A 120 1.15 10.60 2.15
N ILE A 121 1.75 11.19 1.11
CA ILE A 121 2.71 12.29 1.25
C ILE A 121 2.02 13.51 1.87
N VAL A 122 0.92 13.98 1.29
CA VAL A 122 0.22 15.19 1.76
C VAL A 122 -0.21 15.06 3.22
N LEU A 123 -0.64 13.88 3.64
CA LEU A 123 -1.05 13.62 5.02
C LEU A 123 0.12 13.50 6.00
N ARG A 124 1.32 13.21 5.51
CA ARG A 124 2.52 13.04 6.32
C ARG A 124 3.45 14.26 6.31
N LEU A 125 3.36 15.12 5.31
CA LEU A 125 4.11 16.39 5.26
C LEU A 125 4.00 17.24 6.54
N PRO A 126 2.82 17.40 7.18
CA PRO A 126 2.70 18.19 8.40
C PRO A 126 3.61 17.70 9.53
N ILE A 127 3.68 16.38 9.75
CA ILE A 127 4.50 15.79 10.80
C ILE A 127 6.00 15.88 10.47
N ASP A 128 6.37 15.65 9.21
CA ASP A 128 7.76 15.79 8.77
C ASP A 128 8.23 17.26 8.91
N VAL A 129 7.38 18.23 8.57
CA VAL A 129 7.66 19.67 8.73
C VAL A 129 7.73 20.06 10.21
N HIS A 130 6.83 19.55 11.06
CA HIS A 130 6.87 19.79 12.49
C HIS A 130 8.22 19.39 13.09
N TYR A 131 8.65 18.15 12.82
CA TYR A 131 9.91 17.64 13.35
C TYR A 131 11.12 18.35 12.76
N PHE A 132 11.14 18.61 11.45
CA PHE A 132 12.22 19.35 10.81
C PHE A 132 12.38 20.76 11.40
N LEU A 133 11.27 21.50 11.52
CA LEU A 133 11.30 22.86 12.05
C LEU A 133 11.65 22.88 13.54
N SER A 134 11.12 21.95 14.33
CA SER A 134 11.46 21.84 15.76
C SER A 134 12.94 21.55 16.02
N THR A 135 13.62 20.94 15.05
CA THR A 135 14.99 20.44 15.20
C THR A 135 16.05 21.37 14.61
N PHE A 136 15.73 22.05 13.50
CA PHE A 136 16.70 22.84 12.73
C PHE A 136 16.37 24.33 12.63
N ALA A 137 15.14 24.76 12.95
CA ALA A 137 14.79 26.17 12.89
C ALA A 137 15.15 26.91 14.17
N SER A 138 15.47 28.20 14.03
CA SER A 138 15.72 29.09 15.16
C SER A 138 14.47 29.30 16.02
N ASP A 139 14.69 29.42 17.33
CA ASP A 139 13.67 29.56 18.37
C ASP A 139 12.55 30.55 18.03
N SER A 140 12.84 31.62 17.29
CA SER A 140 11.85 32.62 16.85
C SER A 140 10.55 32.08 16.21
N VAL A 141 10.59 30.93 15.54
CA VAL A 141 9.40 30.33 14.89
C VAL A 141 8.72 29.30 15.78
N THR A 142 9.49 28.61 16.63
CA THR A 142 9.04 27.49 17.46
C THR A 142 8.65 27.90 18.89
N THR A 143 8.97 29.13 19.31
CA THR A 143 8.64 29.70 20.63
C THR A 143 7.28 30.37 20.67
N ALA A 144 6.56 30.49 19.56
CA ALA A 144 5.19 31.00 19.62
C ALA A 144 4.32 30.06 20.48
N ASP A 145 3.60 30.58 21.47
CA ASP A 145 2.86 29.79 22.46
C ASP A 145 1.86 28.80 21.82
N TRP A 146 1.31 29.15 20.66
CA TRP A 146 0.37 28.32 19.91
C TRP A 146 1.05 27.25 19.05
N TRP A 147 2.33 27.41 18.69
CA TRP A 147 3.02 26.54 17.74
C TRP A 147 3.13 25.11 18.27
N LYS A 148 3.64 24.93 19.50
CA LYS A 148 3.84 23.60 20.10
C LYS A 148 2.55 22.76 20.13
N PRO A 149 1.45 23.21 20.77
CA PRO A 149 0.25 22.39 20.87
C PRO A 149 -0.46 22.19 19.52
N VAL A 150 -0.61 23.25 18.72
CA VAL A 150 -1.36 23.19 17.46
C VAL A 150 -0.61 22.37 16.41
N SER A 151 0.68 22.63 16.23
CA SER A 151 1.50 21.92 15.24
C SER A 151 1.60 20.44 15.58
N PHE A 152 1.77 20.09 16.86
CA PHE A 152 1.80 18.70 17.30
C PHE A 152 0.46 17.99 17.04
N SER A 153 -0.67 18.56 17.49
CA SER A 153 -1.99 17.94 17.35
C SER A 153 -2.41 17.78 15.89
N VAL A 154 -2.25 18.82 15.07
CA VAL A 154 -2.62 18.78 13.65
C VAL A 154 -1.79 17.75 12.90
N SER A 155 -0.48 17.72 13.16
CA SER A 155 0.44 16.81 12.48
C SER A 155 0.14 15.35 12.78
N HIS A 156 -0.11 15.02 14.05
CA HIS A 156 -0.48 13.66 14.46
C HIS A 156 -1.86 13.26 13.91
N LEU A 157 -2.83 14.18 13.90
CA LEU A 157 -4.14 13.91 13.32
C LEU A 157 -4.04 13.59 11.83
N MET A 158 -3.28 14.37 11.06
CA MET A 158 -3.10 14.13 9.62
C MET A 158 -2.37 12.81 9.36
N LEU A 159 -1.40 12.45 10.20
CA LEU A 159 -0.74 11.15 10.15
C LEU A 159 -1.72 9.99 10.41
N VAL A 160 -2.60 10.11 11.40
CA VAL A 160 -3.61 9.06 11.69
C VAL A 160 -4.61 8.93 10.54
N LEU A 161 -5.01 10.05 9.93
CA LEU A 161 -5.91 10.06 8.77
C LEU A 161 -5.31 9.35 7.54
N ASN A 162 -3.98 9.26 7.44
CA ASN A 162 -3.28 8.51 6.39
C ASN A 162 -3.77 7.06 6.27
N SER A 163 -3.91 6.39 7.41
CA SER A 163 -4.38 5.00 7.48
C SER A 163 -5.85 4.85 7.07
N ALA A 164 -6.68 5.83 7.40
CA ALA A 164 -8.11 5.84 7.08
C ALA A 164 -8.39 6.08 5.59
N VAL A 165 -7.47 6.75 4.88
CA VAL A 165 -7.62 7.02 3.45
C VAL A 165 -7.48 5.76 2.60
N ASN A 166 -6.68 4.79 3.03
CA ASN A 166 -6.40 3.59 2.23
C ASN A 166 -7.71 2.85 1.85
N PRO A 167 -8.61 2.49 2.79
CA PRO A 167 -9.94 1.93 2.46
C PRO A 167 -10.81 2.83 1.57
N ILE A 168 -10.75 4.15 1.75
CA ILE A 168 -11.56 5.13 0.99
C ILE A 168 -11.16 5.14 -0.48
N ILE A 169 -9.85 5.09 -0.77
CA ILE A 169 -9.37 5.07 -2.16
C ILE A 169 -9.80 3.78 -2.85
N TYR A 170 -9.64 2.63 -2.19
CA TYR A 170 -10.06 1.34 -2.75
C TYR A 170 -11.57 1.28 -2.97
N ALA A 171 -12.36 1.80 -2.03
CA ALA A 171 -13.79 1.99 -2.20
C ALA A 171 -14.11 2.91 -3.38
N ALA A 172 -13.47 4.06 -3.51
CA ALA A 172 -13.75 4.98 -4.62
C ALA A 172 -13.45 4.34 -5.99
N LYS A 173 -12.37 3.55 -6.08
CA LYS A 173 -11.84 3.00 -7.33
C LYS A 173 -12.52 1.73 -7.81
N ASP A 174 -12.92 0.85 -6.88
CA ASP A 174 -13.49 -0.44 -7.23
C ASP A 174 -14.98 -0.52 -6.85
N LYS A 175 -15.82 -0.76 -7.86
CA LYS A 175 -17.27 -0.93 -7.68
C LYS A 175 -17.57 -2.24 -6.93
N THR A 176 -16.78 -3.28 -7.15
CA THR A 176 -16.95 -4.59 -6.51
C THR A 176 -16.59 -4.51 -5.04
N PHE A 177 -15.43 -3.92 -4.71
CA PHE A 177 -15.04 -3.65 -3.32
C PHE A 177 -16.09 -2.82 -2.56
N ARG A 178 -16.65 -1.76 -3.17
CA ARG A 178 -17.77 -1.01 -2.57
C ARG A 178 -18.97 -1.88 -2.27
N GLN A 179 -19.39 -2.71 -3.21
CA GLN A 179 -20.55 -3.56 -3.01
C GLN A 179 -20.34 -4.54 -1.84
N HIS A 180 -19.16 -5.13 -1.72
CA HIS A 180 -18.83 -5.99 -0.58
C HIS A 180 -18.77 -5.20 0.74
N MET A 181 -18.09 -4.05 0.79
CA MET A 181 -17.98 -3.22 1.98
C MET A 181 -19.36 -2.71 2.45
N TRP A 182 -20.20 -2.25 1.53
CA TRP A 182 -21.58 -1.85 1.84
C TRP A 182 -22.45 -3.03 2.29
N ARG A 183 -22.28 -4.23 1.73
CA ARG A 183 -22.97 -5.44 2.20
C ARG A 183 -22.57 -5.80 3.63
N LEU A 184 -21.29 -5.70 3.99
CA LEU A 184 -20.80 -5.94 5.35
C LEU A 184 -21.34 -4.89 6.34
N LEU A 185 -21.26 -3.61 5.99
CA LEU A 185 -21.78 -2.52 6.82
C LEU A 185 -23.32 -2.60 6.99
N ARG A 186 -24.05 -3.04 5.97
CA ARG A 186 -25.52 -3.17 6.01
C ARG A 186 -25.98 -4.43 6.77
N LYS A 187 -25.19 -5.52 6.75
CA LYS A 187 -25.42 -6.72 7.59
C LYS A 187 -25.11 -6.47 9.07
N GLY A 188 -24.21 -5.53 9.39
CA GLY A 188 -23.91 -5.12 10.77
C GLY A 188 -25.03 -4.38 11.50
N CYS A 189 -26.04 -3.85 10.78
CA CYS A 189 -27.21 -3.16 11.35
C CYS A 189 -28.55 -3.86 11.02
N GLY A 190 -28.54 -5.11 10.54
CA GLY A 190 -29.78 -5.79 10.17
C GLY A 190 -29.64 -7.31 10.20
N ARG A 191 -30.17 -7.91 11.26
CA ARG A 191 -30.57 -9.33 11.42
C ARG A 191 -29.74 -10.35 10.62
N SER A 192 -28.83 -11.00 11.34
CA SER A 192 -28.44 -12.38 11.08
C SER A 192 -29.71 -13.25 11.02
N SER A 193 -30.11 -13.69 9.84
CA SER A 193 -31.05 -14.79 9.64
C SER A 193 -30.95 -15.29 8.20
N ARG A 194 -30.22 -16.40 8.01
CA ARG A 194 -30.40 -17.41 6.94
C ARG A 194 -30.12 -16.98 5.50
N LEU A 195 -28.86 -16.95 5.06
CA LEU A 195 -28.54 -17.08 3.62
C LEU A 195 -27.24 -17.86 3.31
N ASP A 196 -26.66 -18.59 4.27
CA ASP A 196 -25.53 -19.50 3.99
C ASP A 196 -25.96 -20.79 3.28
N ALA A 197 -27.24 -20.92 2.89
CA ALA A 197 -27.78 -22.11 2.23
C ALA A 197 -27.99 -21.97 0.71
N ALA A 198 -27.66 -20.81 0.10
CA ALA A 198 -27.98 -20.54 -1.30
C ALA A 198 -26.77 -20.33 -2.22
N GLU A 199 -25.54 -20.30 -1.70
CA GLU A 199 -24.34 -20.05 -2.53
C GLU A 199 -23.61 -21.35 -2.97
N ASP A 200 -23.91 -22.49 -2.34
CA ASP A 200 -23.35 -23.81 -2.74
C ASP A 200 -24.04 -24.44 -3.97
N SER A 201 -25.19 -23.91 -4.43
CA SER A 201 -25.91 -24.48 -5.58
C SER A 201 -25.61 -23.82 -6.93
N ALA A 202 -24.76 -22.78 -6.97
CA ALA A 202 -24.56 -21.96 -8.16
C ALA A 202 -23.24 -22.22 -8.92
N TYR A 203 -22.45 -23.22 -8.54
CA TYR A 203 -21.31 -23.69 -9.33
C TYR A 203 -21.67 -24.98 -10.06
N PRO A 204 -21.79 -24.99 -11.40
CA PRO A 204 -21.83 -26.24 -12.15
C PRO A 204 -20.43 -26.85 -12.10
N SER A 205 -20.33 -28.08 -11.57
CA SER A 205 -19.17 -28.95 -11.75
C SER A 205 -19.00 -29.22 -13.24
N ASP A 206 -17.92 -28.73 -13.82
CA ASP A 206 -17.49 -29.06 -15.18
C ASP A 206 -16.84 -30.45 -15.11
N ASP A 207 -17.65 -31.50 -15.27
CA ASP A 207 -17.19 -32.87 -15.47
C ASP A 207 -16.56 -32.98 -16.87
N GLY A 208 -15.27 -32.67 -16.92
CA GLY A 208 -14.42 -32.95 -18.07
C GLY A 208 -13.99 -34.41 -18.08
N ASP A 209 -14.80 -35.22 -18.76
CA ASP A 209 -14.50 -36.58 -19.22
C ASP A 209 -13.12 -36.66 -19.89
N TYR A 210 -12.20 -37.42 -19.28
CA TYR A 210 -10.88 -37.76 -19.81
C TYR A 210 -10.84 -39.29 -19.95
N ASP A 211 -11.35 -39.78 -21.07
CA ASP A 211 -11.30 -41.20 -21.43
C ASP A 211 -9.92 -41.50 -22.08
N ASP A 212 -8.97 -41.99 -21.28
CA ASP A 212 -7.72 -42.59 -21.77
C ASP A 212 -7.83 -44.11 -21.66
N GLY A 213 -7.87 -44.75 -22.82
CA GLY A 213 -7.98 -46.18 -22.95
C GLY A 213 -6.71 -46.90 -22.51
N SER A 214 -6.84 -47.82 -21.56
CA SER A 214 -5.99 -49.00 -21.54
C SER A 214 -6.59 -50.15 -20.73
N SER A 215 -6.86 -51.24 -21.45
CA SER A 215 -6.73 -52.63 -20.97
C SER A 215 -7.75 -53.20 -19.98
N ARG A 216 -8.76 -53.93 -20.48
CA ARG A 216 -8.89 -55.40 -20.25
C ARG A 216 -10.18 -56.00 -20.82
N VAL A 217 -9.99 -56.84 -21.84
CA VAL A 217 -10.45 -58.24 -21.94
C VAL A 217 -11.75 -58.63 -21.20
N LYS A 218 -12.77 -58.98 -22.00
CA LYS A 218 -13.70 -60.15 -21.93
C LYS A 218 -15.07 -59.69 -22.44
N ARG A 219 -15.90 -60.43 -23.18
CA ARG A 219 -15.91 -61.71 -23.89
C ARG A 219 -17.43 -61.92 -24.14
N LEU A 220 -17.83 -62.14 -25.41
CA LEU A 220 -19.04 -62.85 -25.88
C LEU A 220 -20.41 -62.50 -25.25
N HIS A 221 -21.39 -62.06 -26.04
CA HIS A 221 -22.33 -62.96 -26.73
C HIS A 221 -23.20 -62.19 -27.72
#